data_AF-A0A503AS88-F1
#
_entry.id   AF-A0A503AS88-F1
#
_cell.length_a   1.000
_cell.length_b   1.000
_cell.length_c   1.000
_cell.angle_alpha   90.00
_cell.angle_beta   90.00
_cell.angle_gamma   90.00
#
_symmetry.space_group_name_H-M   'P 1'
#
loop_
_entity.id
_entity.type
_entity.pdbx_description
1 polymer ?
#
loop_
_entity_poly.entity_id
_entity_poly.type
_entity_poly.pdbx_seq_one_letter_code
_entity_poly.pdbx_strand_id
1 'polypeptide(L)'
;MPTVSRAELYEQVWKRPLIKVAADYNITGTGLKKICARHEIPTPERGYWAKLQHRKPVRHPPLPDLSDERLAKIHIMGAINPDLSKEVTEAKTRVREKLAEIAKETTPSDGPKKTADEATADVTILSATLRTIRKARPDGEGFVSAKGRGVVPLRIGPPAIERGIALLAQFFSLAGTQGYIPKAIDDGLVLVIDDEPVTFALETPVDRNPHQPTPAELKEQERNARWNMAREPWPKYDYFPSERLSIVIHANAYSGLRRKFSDRRSKPLEQKLPTVLEAFAQHAVFAKERRLEQEEGARQFKEAERLRQLEEAFDAREKHRIEFFEAVHQRIAERQKLVEILAHLNSAADPKFPNAEMIGWLRRRIDQLSALISPAFLNISARAAKVEFAERPKGTGIDPYVYHPPVSLQYWSIDDAAGQARSISALQWIKNGGLLSSAENDERPD
;
A
#
# COMPACT_ATOMS: atom_id res chain seq x y z
N MET A 1 8.41 13.44 8.70
CA MET A 1 8.68 14.26 7.50
C MET A 1 8.67 15.73 7.91
N PRO A 2 9.80 16.45 7.87
CA PRO A 2 9.79 17.89 8.16
C PRO A 2 9.06 18.64 7.05
N THR A 3 8.04 19.40 7.43
CA THR A 3 7.31 20.32 6.54
C THR A 3 7.72 21.72 6.92
N VAL A 4 8.35 22.45 5.99
CA VAL A 4 8.90 23.79 6.23
C VAL A 4 8.21 24.77 5.30
N SER A 5 7.91 25.96 5.80
CA SER A 5 7.35 27.02 4.96
C SER A 5 8.43 27.60 4.03
N ARG A 6 8.02 28.09 2.85
CA ARG A 6 8.95 28.71 1.89
C ARG A 6 9.73 29.90 2.49
N ALA A 7 9.05 30.74 3.28
CA ALA A 7 9.66 31.90 3.94
C ALA A 7 10.71 31.47 4.98
N GLU A 8 10.41 30.45 5.75
CA GLU A 8 11.32 29.91 6.76
C GLU A 8 12.57 29.29 6.13
N LEU A 9 12.41 28.51 5.04
CA LEU A 9 13.56 27.94 4.34
C LEU A 9 14.44 29.02 3.70
N TYR A 10 13.83 30.10 3.17
CA TYR A 10 14.55 31.27 2.68
C TYR A 10 15.40 31.89 3.78
N GLU A 11 14.81 32.22 4.94
CA GLU A 11 15.57 32.81 6.04
C GLU A 11 16.75 31.94 6.48
N GLN A 12 16.54 30.63 6.59
CA GLN A 12 17.60 29.72 7.04
C GLN A 12 18.77 29.66 6.05
N VAL A 13 18.49 29.63 4.75
CA VAL A 13 19.48 29.62 3.66
C VAL A 13 20.32 30.90 3.63
N TRP A 14 19.75 32.04 4.03
CA TRP A 14 20.46 33.33 4.11
C TRP A 14 21.09 33.62 5.47
N LYS A 15 20.71 32.89 6.54
CA LYS A 15 21.34 32.96 7.88
C LYS A 15 22.53 32.02 8.06
N ARG A 16 22.56 30.88 7.37
CA ARG A 16 23.62 29.86 7.51
C ARG A 16 24.09 29.32 6.15
N PRO A 17 25.36 28.88 6.01
CA PRO A 17 25.84 28.22 4.80
C PRO A 17 24.95 27.04 4.41
N LEU A 18 24.66 26.91 3.11
CA LEU A 18 23.71 25.93 2.57
C LEU A 18 24.00 24.48 3.01
N ILE A 19 25.28 24.14 3.19
CA ILE A 19 25.71 22.80 3.63
C ILE A 19 25.24 22.51 5.08
N LYS A 20 25.26 23.52 5.96
CA LYS A 20 24.80 23.38 7.35
C LYS A 20 23.28 23.26 7.42
N VAL A 21 22.56 24.12 6.70
CA VAL A 21 21.09 24.06 6.61
C VAL A 21 20.65 22.71 6.02
N ALA A 22 21.36 22.21 5.00
CA ALA A 22 21.06 20.92 4.40
C ALA A 22 21.29 19.75 5.38
N ALA A 23 22.30 19.85 6.25
CA ALA A 23 22.55 18.84 7.29
C ALA A 23 21.41 18.78 8.31
N ASP A 24 20.85 19.92 8.74
CA ASP A 24 19.70 19.97 9.65
C ASP A 24 18.48 19.22 9.08
N TYR A 25 18.32 19.23 7.76
CA TYR A 25 17.25 18.52 7.05
C TYR A 25 17.66 17.14 6.51
N ASN A 26 18.83 16.63 6.87
CA ASN A 26 19.34 15.34 6.40
C ASN A 26 19.34 15.17 4.87
N ILE A 27 19.68 16.24 4.15
CA ILE A 27 19.85 16.25 2.70
C ILE A 27 21.24 16.77 2.32
N THR A 28 21.66 16.48 1.09
CA THR A 28 22.89 17.06 0.56
C THR A 28 22.68 18.54 0.22
N GLY A 29 23.75 19.35 0.30
CA GLY A 29 23.67 20.77 -0.10
C GLY A 29 23.21 20.98 -1.55
N THR A 30 23.53 20.04 -2.46
CA THR A 30 22.99 20.04 -3.83
C THR A 30 21.51 19.67 -3.88
N GLY A 31 21.05 18.76 -3.02
CA GLY A 31 19.64 18.44 -2.81
C GLY A 31 18.85 19.65 -2.34
N LEU A 32 19.31 20.34 -1.29
CA LEU A 32 18.68 21.56 -0.79
C LEU A 32 18.63 22.64 -1.88
N LYS A 33 19.72 22.82 -2.63
CA LYS A 33 19.75 23.78 -3.74
C LYS A 33 18.71 23.45 -4.83
N LYS A 34 18.49 22.18 -5.16
CA LYS A 34 17.45 21.76 -6.11
C LYS A 34 16.04 22.02 -5.58
N ILE A 35 15.82 21.83 -4.29
CA ILE A 35 14.55 22.16 -3.62
C ILE A 35 14.32 23.67 -3.69
N CYS A 36 15.32 24.49 -3.30
CA CYS A 36 15.23 25.95 -3.42
C CYS A 36 14.92 26.38 -4.86
N ALA A 37 15.59 25.80 -5.87
CA ALA A 37 15.33 26.12 -7.27
C ALA A 37 13.90 25.74 -7.72
N ARG A 38 13.36 24.61 -7.25
CA ARG A 38 11.99 24.16 -7.56
C ARG A 38 10.92 25.05 -6.93
N HIS A 39 11.19 25.60 -5.74
CA HIS A 39 10.29 26.49 -5.01
C HIS A 39 10.61 27.98 -5.21
N GLU A 40 11.41 28.30 -6.24
CA GLU A 40 11.78 29.67 -6.61
C GLU A 40 12.34 30.49 -5.43
N ILE A 41 13.16 29.85 -4.61
CA ILE A 41 13.85 30.48 -3.48
C ILE A 41 15.24 30.89 -3.97
N PRO A 42 15.58 32.19 -3.98
CA PRO A 42 16.91 32.62 -4.33
C PRO A 42 17.91 32.17 -3.27
N THR A 43 18.99 31.54 -3.71
CA THR A 43 20.08 31.05 -2.84
C THR A 43 21.31 31.94 -2.98
N PRO A 44 22.11 32.15 -1.91
CA PRO A 44 23.32 32.96 -1.97
C PRO A 44 24.32 32.43 -3.00
N GLU A 45 24.95 33.35 -3.74
CA GLU A 45 25.95 33.00 -4.76
C GLU A 45 27.23 32.41 -4.15
N ARG A 46 28.02 31.72 -4.99
CA ARG A 46 29.35 31.22 -4.57
C ARG A 46 30.22 32.38 -4.13
N GLY A 47 30.72 32.32 -2.89
CA GLY A 47 31.53 33.37 -2.28
C GLY A 47 30.75 34.43 -1.50
N TYR A 48 29.41 34.38 -1.45
CA TYR A 48 28.60 35.26 -0.60
C TYR A 48 29.09 35.26 0.86
N TRP A 49 29.26 34.09 1.45
CA TRP A 49 29.71 33.92 2.83
C TRP A 49 31.14 34.43 3.07
N ALA A 50 32.03 34.27 2.08
CA ALA A 50 33.39 34.81 2.15
C ALA A 50 33.38 36.35 2.05
N LYS A 51 32.55 36.92 1.17
CA LYS A 51 32.37 38.39 1.05
C LYS A 51 31.82 38.98 2.36
N LEU A 52 30.87 38.30 3.00
CA LEU A 52 30.30 38.70 4.29
C LEU A 52 31.35 38.66 5.42
N GLN A 53 32.18 37.61 5.49
CA GLN A 53 33.29 37.52 6.45
C GLN A 53 34.31 38.64 6.29
N HIS A 54 34.57 39.09 5.06
CA HIS A 54 35.47 40.20 4.76
C HIS A 54 34.79 41.56 4.68
N ARG A 55 33.56 41.70 5.22
CA ARG A 55 32.78 42.96 5.29
C ARG A 55 32.58 43.67 3.94
N LYS A 56 32.57 42.92 2.84
CA LYS A 56 32.30 43.46 1.49
C LYS A 56 30.78 43.61 1.29
N PRO A 57 30.31 44.56 0.46
CA PRO A 57 28.89 44.71 0.17
C PRO A 57 28.34 43.45 -0.51
N VAL A 58 27.18 42.98 -0.03
CA VAL A 58 26.51 41.78 -0.52
C VAL A 58 25.05 42.09 -0.84
N ARG A 59 24.53 41.49 -1.92
CA ARG A 59 23.14 41.63 -2.36
C ARG A 59 22.28 40.55 -1.71
N HIS A 60 21.16 40.95 -1.13
CA HIS A 60 20.14 40.09 -0.53
C HIS A 60 18.81 40.31 -1.28
N PRO A 61 18.54 39.54 -2.35
CA PRO A 61 17.32 39.68 -3.15
C PRO A 61 16.09 39.22 -2.35
N PRO A 62 14.98 39.97 -2.32
CA PRO A 62 13.77 39.57 -1.61
C PRO A 62 13.17 38.28 -2.20
N LEU A 63 12.39 37.57 -1.39
CA LEU A 63 11.69 36.36 -1.81
C LEU A 63 10.62 36.74 -2.86
N PRO A 64 10.64 36.20 -4.08
CA PRO A 64 9.64 36.51 -5.12
C PRO A 64 8.23 36.05 -4.72
N ASP A 65 7.18 36.78 -5.09
CA ASP A 65 5.80 36.31 -4.89
C ASP A 65 5.50 35.10 -5.80
N LEU A 66 4.86 34.07 -5.24
CA LEU A 66 4.48 32.87 -5.98
C LEU A 66 3.09 33.00 -6.59
N SER A 67 2.92 32.52 -7.81
CA SER A 67 1.60 32.36 -8.44
C SER A 67 0.93 31.00 -8.13
N ASP A 68 1.66 30.02 -7.58
CA ASP A 68 1.16 28.66 -7.30
C ASP A 68 1.22 28.33 -5.80
N GLU A 69 0.04 28.16 -5.18
CA GLU A 69 -0.12 27.83 -3.75
C GLU A 69 0.51 26.46 -3.39
N ARG A 70 0.64 25.54 -4.35
CA ARG A 70 1.23 24.21 -4.11
C ARG A 70 2.72 24.26 -3.80
N LEU A 71 3.40 25.36 -4.15
CA LEU A 71 4.83 25.58 -3.88
C LEU A 71 5.10 26.24 -2.53
N ALA A 72 4.06 26.66 -1.80
CA ALA A 72 4.19 27.35 -0.51
C ALA A 72 4.64 26.44 0.64
N LYS A 73 4.26 25.15 0.60
CA LYS A 73 4.67 24.13 1.58
C LYS A 73 5.78 23.26 0.99
N ILE A 74 6.91 23.19 1.68
CA ILE A 74 8.07 22.41 1.25
C ILE A 74 8.15 21.16 2.09
N HIS A 75 7.93 20.02 1.45
CA HIS A 75 8.18 18.71 2.05
C HIS A 75 9.61 18.29 1.75
N ILE A 76 10.49 18.42 2.73
CA ILE A 76 11.89 18.05 2.58
C ILE A 76 12.03 16.56 2.90
N MET A 77 12.17 15.75 1.86
CA MET A 77 12.52 14.34 2.01
C MET A 77 14.04 14.24 2.23
N GLY A 78 14.43 14.01 3.49
CA GLY A 78 15.78 13.59 3.86
C GLY A 78 16.21 12.39 3.01
N ALA A 79 17.34 12.50 2.31
CA ALA A 79 17.93 11.38 1.57
C ALA A 79 18.90 10.57 2.45
N ILE A 80 19.21 11.10 3.64
CA ILE A 80 20.06 10.49 4.65
C ILE A 80 19.09 10.10 5.76
N ASN A 81 18.80 8.81 5.95
CA ASN A 81 18.22 8.38 7.21
C ASN A 81 19.38 8.35 8.21
N PRO A 82 19.42 9.23 9.23
CA PRO A 82 20.42 9.15 10.27
C PRO A 82 20.22 7.93 11.19
N ASP A 83 19.08 7.25 11.08
CA ASP A 83 18.68 6.14 11.96
C ASP A 83 18.79 4.77 11.25
N LEU A 84 19.88 4.57 10.50
CA LEU A 84 20.23 3.22 10.07
C LEU A 84 20.57 2.43 11.34
N SER A 85 19.93 1.28 11.52
CA SER A 85 20.22 0.35 12.59
C SER A 85 21.73 0.07 12.67
N LYS A 86 22.22 -0.18 13.89
CA LYS A 86 23.63 -0.52 14.13
C LYS A 86 24.05 -1.71 13.27
N GLU A 87 23.18 -2.69 13.10
CA GLU A 87 23.43 -3.86 12.26
C GLU A 87 23.71 -3.49 10.79
N VAL A 88 22.98 -2.53 10.22
CA VAL A 88 23.20 -2.05 8.84
C VAL A 88 24.55 -1.34 8.71
N THR A 89 24.99 -0.64 9.75
CA THR A 89 26.31 0.00 9.74
C THR A 89 27.45 -1.02 9.91
N GLU A 90 27.26 -2.03 10.75
CA GLU A 90 28.20 -3.12 10.97
C GLU A 90 28.34 -4.03 9.74
N ALA A 91 27.26 -4.27 8.99
CA ALA A 91 27.32 -5.05 7.76
C ALA A 91 28.36 -4.49 6.78
N LYS A 92 28.41 -3.15 6.69
CA LYS A 92 29.40 -2.45 5.87
C LYS A 92 30.83 -2.67 6.37
N THR A 93 31.06 -2.58 7.68
CA THR A 93 32.39 -2.73 8.25
C THR A 93 32.90 -4.16 8.11
N ARG A 94 32.04 -5.16 8.31
CA ARG A 94 32.38 -6.60 8.13
C ARG A 94 32.91 -6.90 6.72
N VAL A 95 32.23 -6.42 5.68
CA VAL A 95 32.68 -6.60 4.29
C VAL A 95 34.01 -5.90 4.07
N ARG A 96 34.16 -4.67 4.58
CA ARG A 96 35.39 -3.90 4.41
C ARG A 96 36.59 -4.56 5.10
N GLU A 97 36.39 -5.10 6.29
CA GLU A 97 37.42 -5.82 7.05
C GLU A 97 37.83 -7.11 6.33
N LYS A 98 36.86 -7.93 5.93
CA LYS A 98 37.11 -9.17 5.18
C LYS A 98 37.83 -8.93 3.85
N LEU A 99 37.45 -7.89 3.10
CA LEU A 99 38.15 -7.48 1.88
C LEU A 99 39.58 -7.00 2.18
N ALA A 100 39.82 -6.33 3.31
CA ALA A 100 41.15 -5.89 3.72
C ALA A 100 42.04 -7.07 4.17
N GLU A 101 41.48 -8.10 4.79
CA GLU A 101 42.18 -9.34 5.14
C GLU A 101 42.62 -10.10 3.89
N ILE A 102 41.70 -10.35 2.95
CA ILE A 102 42.00 -11.01 1.67
C ILE A 102 43.10 -10.25 0.90
N ALA A 103 43.05 -8.91 0.90
CA ALA A 103 44.05 -8.07 0.24
C ALA A 103 45.42 -8.09 0.94
N LYS A 104 45.49 -8.40 2.24
CA LYS A 104 46.76 -8.56 2.97
C LYS A 104 47.39 -9.93 2.72
N GLU A 105 46.57 -10.98 2.60
CA GLU A 105 47.02 -12.33 2.28
C GLU A 105 47.56 -12.44 0.84
N THR A 106 47.14 -11.54 -0.05
CA THR A 106 47.65 -11.42 -1.43
C THR A 106 48.81 -10.41 -1.54
N THR A 107 50.02 -10.79 -1.12
CA THR A 107 51.27 -10.01 -1.38
C THR A 107 51.71 -10.01 -2.86
N PRO A 108 52.50 -9.00 -3.33
CA PRO A 108 52.53 -8.56 -4.73
C PRO A 108 53.41 -9.36 -5.71
N SER A 109 53.77 -10.63 -5.42
CA SER A 109 54.63 -11.43 -6.31
C SER A 109 53.88 -12.45 -7.17
N ASP A 110 52.63 -12.75 -6.88
CA ASP A 110 51.75 -13.50 -7.78
C ASP A 110 50.59 -12.58 -8.16
N GLY A 111 50.59 -12.10 -9.41
CA GLY A 111 49.37 -11.52 -9.98
C GLY A 111 48.22 -12.53 -9.86
N PRO A 112 46.95 -12.09 -9.83
CA PRO A 112 45.82 -13.00 -9.63
C PRO A 112 45.77 -14.00 -10.79
N LYS A 113 46.38 -15.17 -10.62
CA LYS A 113 46.08 -16.36 -11.42
C LYS A 113 44.68 -16.76 -11.00
N LYS A 114 43.67 -16.26 -11.73
CA LYS A 114 42.33 -16.86 -11.73
C LYS A 114 42.53 -18.37 -11.84
N THR A 115 42.12 -19.13 -10.82
CA THR A 115 42.02 -20.58 -10.95
C THR A 115 41.02 -20.87 -12.07
N ALA A 116 41.27 -21.91 -12.87
CA ALA A 116 40.42 -22.25 -14.02
C ALA A 116 38.95 -22.50 -13.60
N ASP A 117 38.73 -22.92 -12.34
CA ASP A 117 37.41 -23.17 -11.75
C ASP A 117 36.62 -21.87 -11.45
N GLU A 118 37.26 -20.80 -10.99
CA GLU A 118 36.57 -19.52 -10.76
C GLU A 118 36.20 -18.83 -12.08
N ALA A 119 37.09 -18.91 -13.07
CA ALA A 119 36.81 -18.39 -14.41
C ALA A 119 35.64 -19.13 -15.09
N THR A 120 35.53 -20.45 -14.91
CA THR A 120 34.44 -21.25 -15.47
C THR A 120 33.10 -21.04 -14.73
N ALA A 121 33.12 -20.80 -13.42
CA ALA A 121 31.93 -20.43 -12.65
C ALA A 121 31.36 -19.07 -13.09
N ASP A 122 32.21 -18.04 -13.26
CA ASP A 122 31.82 -16.71 -13.76
C ASP A 122 31.11 -16.80 -15.13
N VAL A 123 31.68 -17.59 -16.04
CA VAL A 123 31.10 -17.82 -17.38
C VAL A 123 29.75 -18.54 -17.30
N THR A 124 29.60 -19.47 -16.36
CA THR A 124 28.34 -20.21 -16.19
C THR A 124 27.22 -19.30 -15.68
N ILE A 125 27.50 -18.43 -14.69
CA ILE A 125 26.54 -17.48 -14.11
C ILE A 125 26.09 -16.46 -15.16
N LEU A 126 27.02 -15.95 -15.97
CA LEU A 126 26.73 -14.92 -16.97
C LEU A 126 26.28 -15.45 -18.34
N SER A 127 26.28 -16.77 -18.56
CA SER A 127 25.92 -17.41 -19.84
C SER A 127 24.57 -16.94 -20.40
N ALA A 128 23.52 -16.92 -19.57
CA ALA A 128 22.18 -16.49 -19.96
C ALA A 128 22.15 -15.00 -20.33
N THR A 129 22.87 -14.18 -19.57
CA THR A 129 23.03 -12.74 -19.81
C THR A 129 23.74 -12.49 -21.14
N LEU A 130 24.86 -13.18 -21.38
CA LEU A 130 25.63 -13.12 -22.64
C LEU A 130 24.79 -13.53 -23.86
N ARG A 131 24.04 -14.62 -23.75
CA ARG A 131 23.19 -15.11 -24.85
C ARG A 131 22.07 -14.14 -25.20
N THR A 132 21.48 -13.51 -24.18
CA THR A 132 20.36 -12.58 -24.36
C THR A 132 20.85 -11.26 -24.93
N ILE A 133 21.91 -10.66 -24.39
CA ILE A 133 22.42 -9.36 -24.85
C ILE A 133 22.97 -9.41 -26.27
N ARG A 134 23.59 -10.52 -26.69
CA ARG A 134 24.09 -10.71 -28.07
C ARG A 134 22.99 -10.79 -29.12
N LYS A 135 21.78 -11.20 -28.73
CA LYS A 135 20.61 -11.29 -29.62
C LYS A 135 19.79 -10.00 -29.64
N ALA A 136 19.95 -9.16 -28.61
CA ALA A 136 19.17 -7.95 -28.46
C ALA A 136 19.58 -6.89 -29.49
N ARG A 137 18.59 -6.24 -30.09
CA ARG A 137 18.80 -5.13 -31.01
C ARG A 137 18.68 -3.79 -30.26
N PRO A 138 19.44 -2.76 -30.65
CA PRO A 138 19.26 -1.42 -30.10
C PRO A 138 17.83 -0.92 -30.32
N ASP A 139 17.26 -0.25 -29.31
CA ASP A 139 16.00 0.48 -29.43
C ASP A 139 16.17 1.79 -30.24
N GLY A 140 15.08 2.55 -30.43
CA GLY A 140 15.11 3.82 -31.17
C GLY A 140 16.03 4.89 -30.57
N GLU A 141 16.41 4.75 -29.30
CA GLU A 141 17.36 5.62 -28.60
C GLU A 141 18.79 5.02 -28.57
N GLY A 142 19.00 3.85 -29.18
CA GLY A 142 20.28 3.17 -29.26
C GLY A 142 20.64 2.29 -28.06
N PHE A 143 19.73 2.02 -27.12
CA PHE A 143 19.98 1.14 -25.98
C PHE A 143 19.72 -0.32 -26.31
N VAL A 144 20.59 -1.21 -25.82
CA VAL A 144 20.38 -2.65 -25.82
C VAL A 144 19.91 -3.05 -24.42
N SER A 145 18.78 -3.75 -24.35
CA SER A 145 18.20 -4.21 -23.08
C SER A 145 18.13 -5.73 -23.02
N ALA A 146 18.43 -6.29 -21.84
CA ALA A 146 18.30 -7.72 -21.58
C ALA A 146 17.63 -7.95 -20.22
N LYS A 147 16.62 -8.81 -20.19
CA LYS A 147 15.87 -9.25 -19.01
C LYS A 147 15.40 -10.69 -19.20
N GLY A 148 15.11 -11.38 -18.10
CA GLY A 148 14.60 -12.74 -18.10
C GLY A 148 15.20 -13.60 -17.00
N ARG A 149 14.71 -14.83 -16.87
CA ARG A 149 15.14 -15.75 -15.82
C ARG A 149 16.65 -16.00 -15.84
N GLY A 150 17.32 -15.71 -14.73
CA GLY A 150 18.77 -15.86 -14.59
C GLY A 150 19.62 -14.87 -15.41
N VAL A 151 19.00 -13.84 -15.99
CA VAL A 151 19.70 -12.76 -16.70
C VAL A 151 19.90 -11.59 -15.75
N VAL A 152 21.12 -11.05 -15.66
CA VAL A 152 21.33 -9.76 -14.98
C VAL A 152 20.60 -8.69 -15.79
N PRO A 153 19.63 -7.95 -15.22
CA PRO A 153 18.95 -6.89 -15.95
C PRO A 153 19.94 -5.83 -16.45
N LEU A 154 19.89 -5.56 -17.75
CA LEU A 154 20.81 -4.67 -18.45
C LEU A 154 20.03 -3.67 -19.29
N ARG A 155 20.45 -2.40 -19.26
CA ARG A 155 20.09 -1.36 -20.26
C ARG A 155 21.32 -0.53 -20.55
N ILE A 156 22.07 -0.91 -21.58
CA ILE A 156 23.39 -0.34 -21.88
C ILE A 156 23.54 -0.01 -23.37
N GLY A 157 24.46 0.90 -23.70
CA GLY A 157 24.83 1.16 -25.10
C GLY A 157 25.66 0.01 -25.70
N PRO A 158 25.57 -0.23 -27.03
CA PRO A 158 26.43 -1.19 -27.73
C PRO A 158 27.93 -1.13 -27.39
N PRO A 159 28.59 0.05 -27.31
CA PRO A 159 30.03 0.10 -26.99
C PRO A 159 30.35 -0.33 -25.56
N ALA A 160 29.37 -0.33 -24.65
CA ALA A 160 29.56 -0.66 -23.24
C ALA A 160 29.28 -2.14 -22.92
N ILE A 161 28.87 -2.96 -23.90
CA ILE A 161 28.48 -4.37 -23.69
C ILE A 161 29.63 -5.21 -23.16
N GLU A 162 30.78 -5.23 -23.84
CA GLU A 162 31.92 -6.06 -23.44
C GLU A 162 32.47 -5.66 -22.07
N ARG A 163 32.63 -4.35 -21.85
CA ARG A 163 33.04 -3.78 -20.56
C ARG A 163 32.04 -4.13 -19.46
N GLY A 164 30.74 -4.03 -19.74
CA GLY A 164 29.68 -4.35 -18.79
C GLY A 164 29.70 -5.81 -18.34
N ILE A 165 29.91 -6.74 -19.27
CA ILE A 165 30.05 -8.17 -18.94
C ILE A 165 31.32 -8.44 -18.12
N ALA A 166 32.47 -7.86 -18.51
CA ALA A 166 33.71 -8.01 -17.76
C ALA A 166 33.57 -7.46 -16.33
N LEU A 167 32.89 -6.33 -16.17
CA LEU A 167 32.59 -5.73 -14.87
C LEU A 167 31.68 -6.61 -14.02
N LEU A 168 30.65 -7.24 -14.61
CA LEU A 168 29.81 -8.19 -13.89
C LEU A 168 30.58 -9.44 -13.46
N ALA A 169 31.48 -9.95 -14.30
CA ALA A 169 32.33 -11.09 -13.94
C ALA A 169 33.25 -10.74 -12.76
N GLN A 170 33.88 -9.56 -12.77
CA GLN A 170 34.67 -9.07 -11.64
C GLN A 170 33.82 -8.90 -10.38
N PHE A 171 32.59 -8.39 -10.52
CA PHE A 171 31.67 -8.22 -9.40
C PHE A 171 31.29 -9.56 -8.76
N PHE A 172 30.94 -10.58 -9.55
CA PHE A 172 30.58 -11.91 -9.02
C PHE A 172 31.76 -12.65 -8.41
N SER A 173 32.94 -12.57 -9.03
CA SER A 173 34.17 -13.11 -8.44
C SER A 173 34.45 -12.45 -7.08
N LEU A 174 34.35 -11.12 -6.99
CA LEU A 174 34.53 -10.40 -5.72
C LEU A 174 33.45 -10.77 -4.69
N ALA A 175 32.19 -10.93 -5.12
CA ALA A 175 31.08 -11.36 -4.26
C ALA A 175 31.30 -12.79 -3.73
N GLY A 176 31.86 -13.69 -4.55
CA GLY A 176 32.21 -15.06 -4.17
C GLY A 176 33.20 -15.11 -3.01
N THR A 177 34.19 -14.21 -2.98
CA THR A 177 35.14 -14.10 -1.84
C THR A 177 34.46 -13.78 -0.50
N GLN A 178 33.28 -13.16 -0.55
CA GLN A 178 32.49 -12.85 0.63
C GLN A 178 31.55 -13.99 1.03
N GLY A 179 31.37 -15.01 0.18
CA GLY A 179 30.41 -16.10 0.35
C GLY A 179 29.03 -15.79 -0.23
N TYR A 180 28.90 -14.75 -1.06
CA TYR A 180 27.62 -14.35 -1.65
C TYR A 180 27.31 -15.15 -2.91
N ILE A 181 26.05 -15.56 -3.04
CA ILE A 181 25.65 -16.53 -4.06
C ILE A 181 24.70 -15.88 -5.07
N PRO A 182 25.01 -15.88 -6.37
CA PRO A 182 24.07 -15.46 -7.39
C PRO A 182 22.96 -16.52 -7.56
N LYS A 183 21.70 -16.09 -7.53
CA LYS A 183 20.54 -16.97 -7.67
C LYS A 183 19.62 -16.47 -8.78
N ALA A 184 19.22 -17.38 -9.67
CA ALA A 184 18.24 -17.08 -10.71
C ALA A 184 16.83 -16.98 -10.11
N ILE A 185 16.13 -15.89 -10.43
CA ILE A 185 14.71 -15.68 -10.16
C ILE A 185 13.96 -15.54 -11.49
N ASP A 186 12.63 -15.59 -11.47
CA ASP A 186 11.84 -15.54 -12.70
C ASP A 186 12.08 -14.26 -13.52
N ASP A 187 12.30 -13.12 -12.85
CA ASP A 187 12.52 -11.80 -13.48
C ASP A 187 13.98 -11.30 -13.39
N GLY A 188 14.96 -12.21 -13.31
CA GLY A 188 16.38 -11.81 -13.36
C GLY A 188 17.35 -12.70 -12.60
N LEU A 189 18.50 -12.12 -12.25
CA LEU A 189 19.51 -12.69 -11.38
C LEU A 189 19.71 -11.78 -10.17
N VAL A 190 19.65 -12.35 -8.96
CA VAL A 190 19.87 -11.63 -7.70
C VAL A 190 21.14 -12.10 -7.03
N LEU A 191 21.71 -11.26 -6.18
CA LEU A 191 22.79 -11.66 -5.28
C LEU A 191 22.20 -11.95 -3.90
N VAL A 192 22.32 -13.19 -3.43
CA VAL A 192 21.83 -13.60 -2.10
C VAL A 192 22.94 -13.35 -1.07
N ILE A 193 22.62 -12.58 -0.04
CA ILE A 193 23.49 -12.20 1.07
C ILE A 193 22.76 -12.51 2.37
N ASP A 194 23.30 -13.39 3.21
CA ASP A 194 22.68 -13.81 4.48
C ASP A 194 21.18 -14.21 4.32
N ASP A 195 20.91 -15.03 3.30
CA ASP A 195 19.57 -15.48 2.84
C ASP A 195 18.63 -14.40 2.28
N GLU A 196 19.09 -13.15 2.17
CA GLU A 196 18.30 -12.06 1.60
C GLU A 196 18.69 -11.77 0.14
N PRO A 197 17.73 -11.84 -0.81
CA PRO A 197 17.99 -11.57 -2.22
C PRO A 197 18.06 -10.06 -2.49
N VAL A 198 19.21 -9.58 -2.99
CA VAL A 198 19.38 -8.19 -3.43
C VAL A 198 19.30 -8.11 -4.95
N THR A 199 18.23 -7.48 -5.44
CA THR A 199 18.02 -7.20 -6.87
C THR A 199 18.80 -5.98 -7.34
N PHE A 200 19.40 -6.06 -8.53
CA PHE A 200 20.17 -4.96 -9.12
C PHE A 200 20.14 -5.02 -10.66
N ALA A 201 20.58 -3.93 -11.29
CA ALA A 201 20.77 -3.84 -12.73
C ALA A 201 22.06 -3.11 -13.08
N LEU A 202 22.52 -3.32 -14.31
CA LEU A 202 23.58 -2.53 -14.92
C LEU A 202 22.98 -1.62 -16.00
N GLU A 203 23.16 -0.32 -15.81
CA GLU A 203 22.57 0.72 -16.65
C GLU A 203 23.65 1.65 -17.21
N THR A 204 23.41 2.13 -18.42
CA THR A 204 24.10 3.27 -18.99
C THR A 204 23.30 4.55 -18.74
N PRO A 205 23.90 5.62 -18.17
CA PRO A 205 23.26 6.92 -18.13
C PRO A 205 22.92 7.44 -19.53
N VAL A 206 21.82 8.17 -19.63
CA VAL A 206 21.41 8.81 -20.87
C VAL A 206 22.17 10.13 -21.04
N ASP A 207 22.85 10.29 -22.16
CA ASP A 207 23.37 11.58 -22.61
C ASP A 207 22.35 12.21 -23.56
N ARG A 208 22.37 13.54 -23.67
CA ARG A 208 21.39 14.29 -24.46
C ARG A 208 22.05 15.42 -25.22
N ASN A 209 21.63 15.59 -26.47
CA ASN A 209 22.01 16.72 -27.32
C ASN A 209 20.77 17.50 -27.72
N PRO A 210 20.85 18.81 -27.98
CA PRO A 210 19.74 19.55 -28.58
C PRO A 210 19.27 18.85 -29.86
N HIS A 211 17.96 18.67 -29.99
CA HIS A 211 17.37 17.99 -31.15
C HIS A 211 17.70 18.76 -32.43
N GLN A 212 18.12 18.03 -33.47
CA GLN A 212 18.32 18.60 -34.79
C GLN A 212 17.13 18.20 -35.68
N PRO A 213 16.25 19.16 -36.05
CA PRO A 213 15.04 18.87 -36.81
C PRO A 213 15.35 18.11 -38.10
N THR A 214 14.66 17.00 -38.30
CA THR A 214 14.76 16.24 -39.54
C THR A 214 14.05 16.97 -40.69
N PRO A 215 14.41 16.69 -41.96
CA PRO A 215 13.71 17.27 -43.10
C PRO A 215 12.20 16.98 -43.14
N ALA A 216 11.76 15.87 -42.54
CA ALA A 216 10.34 15.52 -42.42
C ALA A 216 9.63 16.39 -41.37
N GLU A 217 10.27 16.61 -40.22
CA GLU A 217 9.76 17.46 -39.13
C GLU A 217 9.70 18.94 -39.54
N LEU A 218 10.65 19.43 -40.35
CA LEU A 218 10.58 20.77 -40.93
C LEU A 218 9.37 20.93 -41.86
N LYS A 219 9.07 19.94 -42.71
CA LYS A 219 7.87 19.94 -43.56
C LYS A 219 6.57 19.88 -42.74
N GLU A 220 6.57 19.12 -41.65
CA GLU A 220 5.47 19.04 -40.69
C GLU A 220 5.20 20.41 -40.07
N GLN A 221 6.26 21.11 -39.66
CA GLN A 221 6.19 22.46 -39.09
C GLN A 221 5.64 23.47 -40.11
N GLU A 222 6.11 23.43 -41.36
CA GLU A 222 5.57 24.27 -42.44
C GLU A 222 4.07 24.01 -42.67
N ARG A 223 3.65 22.74 -42.62
CA ARG A 223 2.24 22.36 -42.76
C ARG A 223 1.39 22.87 -41.58
N ASN A 224 1.90 22.76 -40.36
CA ASN A 224 1.19 23.21 -39.16
C ASN A 224 1.12 24.75 -39.08
N ALA A 225 2.15 25.45 -39.56
CA ALA A 225 2.15 26.91 -39.69
C ALA A 225 1.03 27.41 -40.62
N ARG A 226 0.70 26.67 -41.69
CA ARG A 226 -0.44 26.99 -42.58
C ARG A 226 -1.80 26.97 -41.88
N TRP A 227 -1.93 26.22 -40.78
CA TRP A 227 -3.17 26.09 -40.00
C TRP A 227 -3.12 26.87 -38.68
N ASN A 228 -2.21 27.84 -38.55
CA ASN A 228 -2.00 28.64 -37.34
C ASN A 228 -1.70 27.82 -36.07
N MET A 229 -1.20 26.59 -36.24
CA MET A 229 -0.74 25.70 -35.16
C MET A 229 0.78 25.76 -35.05
N ALA A 230 1.32 26.91 -34.66
CA ALA A 230 2.76 27.18 -34.59
C ALA A 230 3.46 26.55 -33.38
N ARG A 231 3.21 25.27 -33.09
CA ARG A 231 4.00 24.51 -32.10
C ARG A 231 5.13 23.76 -32.82
N GLU A 232 6.33 23.80 -32.24
CA GLU A 232 7.43 22.92 -32.64
C GLU A 232 6.98 21.47 -32.44
N PRO A 233 6.91 20.64 -33.50
CA PRO A 233 6.39 19.28 -33.40
C PRO A 233 7.40 18.27 -32.83
N TRP A 234 8.65 18.68 -32.57
CA TRP A 234 9.74 17.81 -32.14
C TRP A 234 10.14 18.03 -30.67
N PRO A 235 10.75 17.01 -30.02
CA PRO A 235 11.28 17.16 -28.67
C PRO A 235 12.46 18.14 -28.62
N LYS A 236 12.71 18.74 -27.46
CA LYS A 236 13.84 19.66 -27.27
C LYS A 236 15.22 18.99 -27.37
N TYR A 237 15.30 17.69 -27.07
CA TYR A 237 16.55 16.95 -26.98
C TYR A 237 16.43 15.57 -27.61
N ASP A 238 17.51 15.13 -28.24
CA ASP A 238 17.75 13.73 -28.62
C ASP A 238 18.53 13.02 -27.52
N TYR A 239 18.16 11.77 -27.24
CA TYR A 239 18.70 10.96 -26.17
C TYR A 239 19.49 9.78 -26.75
N PHE A 240 20.64 9.48 -26.14
CA PHE A 240 21.49 8.36 -26.56
C PHE A 240 22.24 7.76 -25.37
N PRO A 241 22.69 6.50 -25.46
CA PRO A 241 23.48 5.87 -24.42
C PRO A 241 24.85 6.54 -24.27
N SER A 242 25.22 6.87 -23.04
CA SER A 242 26.60 7.26 -22.72
C SER A 242 27.56 6.06 -22.69
N GLU A 243 28.86 6.31 -22.75
CA GLU A 243 29.87 5.23 -22.57
C GLU A 243 30.06 4.82 -21.10
N ARG A 244 29.34 5.48 -20.19
CA ARG A 244 29.45 5.28 -18.75
C ARG A 244 28.56 4.12 -18.31
N LEU A 245 29.03 3.38 -17.32
CA LEU A 245 28.28 2.32 -16.67
C LEU A 245 27.84 2.74 -15.26
N SER A 246 26.72 2.17 -14.82
CA SER A 246 26.18 2.34 -13.47
C SER A 246 25.57 1.04 -12.96
N ILE A 247 25.99 0.60 -11.78
CA ILE A 247 25.26 -0.43 -11.03
C ILE A 247 24.16 0.26 -10.23
N VAL A 248 22.93 -0.24 -10.36
CA VAL A 248 21.74 0.26 -9.67
C VAL A 248 21.13 -0.85 -8.83
N ILE A 249 21.09 -0.65 -7.52
CA ILE A 249 20.42 -1.55 -6.59
C ILE A 249 18.93 -1.21 -6.58
N HIS A 250 18.10 -2.18 -6.94
CA HIS A 250 16.64 -2.07 -6.95
C HIS A 250 16.09 -2.34 -5.55
N ALA A 251 16.44 -1.49 -4.59
CA ALA A 251 15.92 -1.52 -3.22
C ALA A 251 14.93 -0.36 -2.96
N ASN A 252 14.37 -0.31 -1.76
CA ASN A 252 13.51 0.78 -1.32
C ASN A 252 14.22 2.15 -1.46
N ALA A 253 13.57 3.10 -2.16
CA ALA A 253 14.08 4.47 -2.34
C ALA A 253 14.19 5.27 -1.04
N TYR A 254 13.39 4.89 -0.03
CA TYR A 254 13.31 5.54 1.27
C TYR A 254 14.23 4.90 2.32
N SER A 255 15.07 3.93 1.93
CA SER A 255 16.06 3.31 2.85
C SER A 255 17.12 4.30 3.33
N GLY A 256 17.38 5.38 2.58
CA GLY A 256 18.51 6.29 2.83
C GLY A 256 19.88 5.70 2.46
N LEU A 257 19.91 4.43 2.04
CA LEU A 257 21.11 3.76 1.55
C LEU A 257 21.42 4.17 0.11
N ARG A 258 22.72 4.23 -0.23
CA ARG A 258 23.14 4.55 -1.59
C ARG A 258 22.77 3.39 -2.53
N ARG A 259 22.06 3.71 -3.60
CA ARG A 259 21.58 2.71 -4.57
C ARG A 259 22.28 2.75 -5.93
N LYS A 260 22.84 3.90 -6.32
CA LYS A 260 23.44 4.09 -7.65
C LYS A 260 24.94 4.36 -7.57
N PHE A 261 25.71 3.56 -8.29
CA PHE A 261 27.16 3.65 -8.40
C PHE A 261 27.53 3.77 -9.87
N SER A 262 27.98 4.97 -10.27
CA SER A 262 28.31 5.29 -11.66
C SER A 262 29.80 5.54 -11.85
N ASP A 263 30.26 5.36 -13.09
CA ASP A 263 31.54 5.86 -13.58
C ASP A 263 31.72 7.35 -13.27
N ARG A 264 32.98 7.71 -12.94
CA ARG A 264 33.42 9.09 -12.79
C ARG A 264 34.67 9.29 -13.63
N ARG A 265 34.87 10.49 -14.17
CA ARG A 265 36.08 10.85 -14.93
C ARG A 265 37.38 10.51 -14.19
N SER A 266 37.38 10.61 -12.87
CA SER A 266 38.56 10.32 -12.04
C SER A 266 38.69 8.88 -11.56
N LYS A 267 37.60 8.11 -11.49
CA LYS A 267 37.60 6.74 -10.97
C LYS A 267 36.60 5.86 -11.73
N PRO A 268 37.05 4.82 -12.43
CA PRO A 268 36.18 3.88 -13.12
C PRO A 268 35.35 3.06 -12.11
N LEU A 269 34.27 2.44 -12.56
CA LEU A 269 33.34 1.70 -11.72
C LEU A 269 33.97 0.41 -11.15
N GLU A 270 34.89 -0.19 -11.89
CA GLU A 270 35.68 -1.37 -11.54
C GLU A 270 36.44 -1.17 -10.21
N GLN A 271 37.03 0.01 -10.01
CA GLN A 271 37.70 0.36 -8.75
C GLN A 271 36.74 0.61 -7.58
N LYS A 272 35.43 0.73 -7.84
CA LYS A 272 34.41 0.95 -6.81
C LYS A 272 33.68 -0.33 -6.42
N LEU A 273 33.97 -1.47 -7.05
CA LEU A 273 33.31 -2.74 -6.75
C LEU A 273 33.36 -3.12 -5.25
N PRO A 274 34.47 -2.91 -4.50
CA PRO A 274 34.46 -3.09 -3.04
C PRO A 274 33.39 -2.26 -2.32
N THR A 275 33.28 -0.96 -2.66
CA THR A 275 32.26 -0.07 -2.10
C THR A 275 30.84 -0.41 -2.56
N VAL A 276 30.70 -1.02 -3.75
CA VAL A 276 29.41 -1.54 -4.22
C VAL A 276 29.00 -2.73 -3.37
N LEU A 277 29.89 -3.70 -3.14
CA LEU A 277 29.60 -4.86 -2.27
C LEU A 277 29.27 -4.45 -0.84
N GLU A 278 30.03 -3.51 -0.27
CA GLU A 278 29.69 -2.89 1.01
C GLU A 278 28.22 -2.42 1.04
N ALA A 279 27.77 -1.73 -0.01
CA ALA A 279 26.39 -1.27 -0.08
C ALA A 279 25.38 -2.41 -0.24
N PHE A 280 25.70 -3.45 -1.00
CA PHE A 280 24.84 -4.63 -1.12
C PHE A 280 24.61 -5.31 0.24
N ALA A 281 25.65 -5.45 1.06
CA ALA A 281 25.51 -5.98 2.42
C ALA A 281 24.61 -5.10 3.31
N GLN A 282 24.74 -3.77 3.21
CA GLN A 282 23.82 -2.86 3.92
C GLN A 282 22.37 -3.03 3.47
N HIS A 283 22.13 -3.17 2.16
CA HIS A 283 20.79 -3.38 1.61
C HIS A 283 20.21 -4.73 2.02
N ALA A 284 21.02 -5.77 2.14
CA ALA A 284 20.58 -7.09 2.58
C ALA A 284 20.09 -7.06 4.03
N VAL A 285 20.87 -6.48 4.96
CA VAL A 285 20.47 -6.35 6.37
C VAL A 285 19.23 -5.46 6.50
N PHE A 286 19.19 -4.33 5.80
CA PHE A 286 18.01 -3.46 5.80
C PHE A 286 16.76 -4.17 5.24
N ALA A 287 16.91 -4.99 4.20
CA ALA A 287 15.81 -5.78 3.66
C ALA A 287 15.30 -6.81 4.67
N LYS A 288 16.21 -7.48 5.39
CA LYS A 288 15.88 -8.41 6.47
C LYS A 288 15.05 -7.77 7.57
N GLU A 289 15.52 -6.65 8.12
CA GLU A 289 14.82 -5.91 9.19
C GLU A 289 13.39 -5.54 8.75
N ARG A 290 13.24 -5.03 7.51
CA ARG A 290 11.92 -4.66 6.96
C ARG A 290 11.01 -5.85 6.71
N ARG A 291 11.55 -7.00 6.30
CA ARG A 291 10.76 -8.22 6.12
C ARG A 291 10.23 -8.72 7.46
N LEU A 292 11.06 -8.74 8.50
CA LEU A 292 10.66 -9.14 9.85
C LEU A 292 9.58 -8.21 10.41
N GLU A 293 9.75 -6.90 10.29
CA GLU A 293 8.76 -5.90 10.71
C GLU A 293 7.41 -6.09 9.98
N GLN A 294 7.45 -6.36 8.67
CA GLN A 294 6.24 -6.63 7.89
C GLN A 294 5.55 -7.94 8.31
N GLU A 295 6.31 -9.00 8.59
CA GLU A 295 5.77 -10.26 9.07
C GLU A 295 5.11 -10.12 10.44
N GLU A 296 5.74 -9.41 11.38
CA GLU A 296 5.18 -9.12 12.70
C GLU A 296 3.93 -8.25 12.60
N GLY A 297 3.98 -7.16 11.83
CA GLY A 297 2.82 -6.31 11.58
C GLY A 297 1.66 -7.08 10.93
N ALA A 298 1.95 -7.98 9.99
CA ALA A 298 0.93 -8.83 9.38
C ALA A 298 0.32 -9.83 10.37
N ARG A 299 1.10 -10.38 11.31
CA ARG A 299 0.58 -11.23 12.39
C ARG A 299 -0.34 -10.44 13.31
N GLN A 300 0.09 -9.27 13.77
CA GLN A 300 -0.71 -8.40 14.64
C GLN A 300 -2.00 -7.95 13.94
N PHE A 301 -1.93 -7.58 12.66
CA PHE A 301 -3.11 -7.20 11.88
C PHE A 301 -4.12 -8.35 11.77
N LYS A 302 -3.66 -9.57 11.46
CA LYS A 302 -4.54 -10.75 11.40
C LYS A 302 -5.20 -11.07 12.75
N GLU A 303 -4.46 -10.91 13.85
CA GLU A 303 -5.00 -11.12 15.19
C GLU A 303 -6.03 -10.03 15.56
N ALA A 304 -5.74 -8.77 15.28
CA ALA A 304 -6.65 -7.66 15.50
C ALA A 304 -7.93 -7.79 14.64
N GLU A 305 -7.79 -8.16 13.36
CA GLU A 305 -8.92 -8.43 12.47
C GLU A 305 -9.77 -9.59 13.00
N ARG A 306 -9.13 -10.66 13.48
CA ARG A 306 -9.84 -11.77 14.12
C ARG A 306 -10.63 -11.28 15.33
N LEU A 307 -10.02 -10.55 16.27
CA LEU A 307 -10.71 -10.04 17.46
C LEU A 307 -11.87 -9.12 17.08
N ARG A 308 -11.68 -8.24 16.10
CA ARG A 308 -12.74 -7.37 15.57
C ARG A 308 -13.91 -8.16 15.00
N GLN A 309 -13.66 -9.21 14.23
CA GLN A 309 -14.73 -10.08 13.71
C GLN A 309 -15.48 -10.79 14.84
N LEU A 310 -14.80 -11.19 15.92
CA LEU A 310 -15.46 -11.78 17.09
C LEU A 310 -16.39 -10.77 17.78
N GLU A 311 -15.94 -9.52 17.92
CA GLU A 311 -16.69 -8.43 18.54
C GLU A 311 -17.89 -8.03 17.67
N GLU A 312 -17.70 -7.81 16.37
CA GLU A 312 -18.79 -7.51 15.43
C GLU A 312 -19.85 -8.64 15.41
N ALA A 313 -19.43 -9.91 15.46
CA ALA A 313 -20.35 -11.04 15.55
C ALA A 313 -21.07 -11.13 16.91
N PHE A 314 -20.45 -10.66 18.00
CA PHE A 314 -21.11 -10.52 19.29
C PHE A 314 -22.15 -9.41 19.26
N ASP A 315 -21.78 -8.22 18.80
CA ASP A 315 -22.66 -7.05 18.72
C ASP A 315 -23.85 -7.28 17.79
N ALA A 316 -23.64 -7.94 16.65
CA ALA A 316 -24.73 -8.30 15.73
C ALA A 316 -25.75 -9.22 16.39
N ARG A 317 -25.30 -10.21 17.17
CA ARG A 317 -26.19 -11.10 17.92
C ARG A 317 -26.94 -10.35 19.02
N GLU A 318 -26.26 -9.47 19.74
CA GLU A 318 -26.87 -8.71 20.82
C GLU A 318 -27.91 -7.72 20.30
N LYS A 319 -27.59 -7.02 19.20
CA LYS A 319 -28.55 -6.20 18.46
C LYS A 319 -29.78 -7.00 18.05
N HIS A 320 -29.59 -8.20 17.50
CA HIS A 320 -30.69 -9.07 17.06
C HIS A 320 -31.60 -9.52 18.22
N ARG A 321 -31.02 -9.75 19.41
CA ARG A 321 -31.78 -10.06 20.64
C ARG A 321 -32.58 -8.84 21.11
N ILE A 322 -31.98 -7.65 21.09
CA ILE A 322 -32.65 -6.41 21.47
C ILE A 322 -33.82 -6.13 20.52
N GLU A 323 -33.62 -6.25 19.21
CA GLU A 323 -34.68 -6.08 18.20
C GLU A 323 -35.84 -7.05 18.44
N PHE A 324 -35.56 -8.31 18.83
CA PHE A 324 -36.59 -9.27 19.22
C PHE A 324 -37.42 -8.78 20.40
N PHE A 325 -36.79 -8.32 21.48
CA PHE A 325 -37.52 -7.84 22.64
C PHE A 325 -38.20 -6.50 22.42
N GLU A 326 -37.67 -5.62 21.57
CA GLU A 326 -38.39 -4.41 21.14
C GLU A 326 -39.69 -4.77 20.40
N ALA A 327 -39.65 -5.74 19.49
CA ALA A 327 -40.85 -6.21 18.80
C ALA A 327 -41.89 -6.78 19.77
N VAL A 328 -41.45 -7.53 20.79
CA VAL A 328 -42.32 -8.04 21.87
C VAL A 328 -42.91 -6.89 22.68
N HIS A 329 -42.07 -5.95 23.11
CA HIS A 329 -42.49 -4.80 23.89
C HIS A 329 -43.53 -3.95 23.14
N GLN A 330 -43.34 -3.71 21.85
CA GLN A 330 -44.31 -3.00 21.01
C GLN A 330 -45.69 -3.67 21.04
N ARG A 331 -45.76 -5.01 20.93
CA ARG A 331 -47.04 -5.74 21.01
C ARG A 331 -47.67 -5.70 22.40
N ILE A 332 -46.85 -5.73 23.46
CA ILE A 332 -47.34 -5.59 24.84
C ILE A 332 -47.96 -4.20 25.04
N ALA A 333 -47.28 -3.14 24.58
CA ALA A 333 -47.75 -1.77 24.69
C ALA A 333 -49.02 -1.53 23.87
N GLU A 334 -49.10 -2.06 22.64
CA GLU A 334 -50.33 -2.05 21.83
C GLU A 334 -51.50 -2.71 22.57
N ARG A 335 -51.27 -3.88 23.16
CA ARG A 335 -52.30 -4.60 23.92
C ARG A 335 -52.79 -3.79 25.11
N GLN A 336 -51.90 -3.18 25.88
CA GLN A 336 -52.26 -2.36 27.05
C GLN A 336 -53.16 -1.19 26.65
N LYS A 337 -52.82 -0.46 25.58
CA LYS A 337 -53.65 0.63 25.06
C LYS A 337 -55.06 0.16 24.69
N LEU A 338 -55.19 -1.00 24.04
CA LEU A 338 -56.50 -1.55 23.67
C LEU A 338 -57.32 -2.00 24.89
N VAL A 339 -56.67 -2.55 25.92
CA VAL A 339 -57.32 -2.92 27.19
C VAL A 339 -57.86 -1.69 27.91
N GLU A 340 -57.11 -0.59 27.94
CA GLU A 340 -57.56 0.68 28.54
C GLU A 340 -58.76 1.26 27.79
N ILE A 341 -58.74 1.26 26.45
CA ILE A 341 -59.87 1.69 25.62
C ILE A 341 -61.10 0.81 25.87
N LEU A 342 -60.92 -0.51 25.92
CA LEU A 342 -61.99 -1.45 26.21
C LEU A 342 -62.62 -1.19 27.58
N ALA A 343 -61.80 -0.93 28.61
CA ALA A 343 -62.28 -0.60 29.95
C ALA A 343 -63.09 0.71 29.94
N HIS A 344 -62.62 1.74 29.24
CA HIS A 344 -63.34 3.00 29.10
C HIS A 344 -64.71 2.82 28.42
N LEU A 345 -64.76 2.13 27.28
CA LEU A 345 -66.01 1.88 26.56
C LEU A 345 -67.03 1.06 27.36
N ASN A 346 -66.57 0.10 28.16
CA ASN A 346 -67.45 -0.65 29.06
C ASN A 346 -68.00 0.23 30.20
N SER A 347 -67.22 1.21 30.67
CA SER A 347 -67.64 2.15 31.74
C SER A 347 -68.56 3.28 31.24
N ALA A 348 -68.44 3.67 29.98
CA ALA A 348 -69.14 4.81 29.37
C ALA A 348 -70.33 4.38 28.50
N ALA A 349 -71.01 3.29 28.87
CA ALA A 349 -72.11 2.74 28.08
C ALA A 349 -73.28 3.74 27.94
N ASP A 350 -73.44 4.30 26.73
CA ASP A 350 -74.57 5.18 26.36
C ASP A 350 -75.55 4.40 25.46
N PRO A 351 -76.82 4.23 25.87
CA PRO A 351 -77.85 3.59 25.04
C PRO A 351 -78.07 4.25 23.68
N LYS A 352 -77.70 5.53 23.51
CA LYS A 352 -77.82 6.26 22.24
C LYS A 352 -76.72 5.91 21.23
N PHE A 353 -75.61 5.35 21.69
CA PHE A 353 -74.45 4.98 20.87
C PHE A 353 -74.03 3.53 21.17
N PRO A 354 -74.67 2.53 20.53
CA PRO A 354 -74.35 1.13 20.78
C PRO A 354 -72.95 0.78 20.29
N ASN A 355 -72.06 0.43 21.23
CA ASN A 355 -70.65 0.13 20.96
C ASN A 355 -70.33 -1.38 20.90
N ALA A 356 -71.35 -2.24 20.77
CA ALA A 356 -71.22 -3.70 20.92
C ALA A 356 -70.26 -4.34 19.90
N GLU A 357 -70.33 -3.93 18.63
CA GLU A 357 -69.45 -4.46 17.57
C GLU A 357 -67.99 -4.02 17.78
N MET A 358 -67.78 -2.76 18.19
CA MET A 358 -66.45 -2.23 18.52
C MET A 358 -65.84 -2.98 19.72
N ILE A 359 -66.62 -3.24 20.76
CA ILE A 359 -66.21 -4.04 21.92
C ILE A 359 -65.85 -5.48 21.49
N GLY A 360 -66.66 -6.08 20.63
CA GLY A 360 -66.39 -7.41 20.07
C GLY A 360 -65.09 -7.45 19.27
N TRP A 361 -64.84 -6.45 18.42
CA TRP A 361 -63.58 -6.32 17.69
C TRP A 361 -62.38 -6.10 18.61
N LEU A 362 -62.49 -5.22 19.61
CA LEU A 362 -61.43 -4.95 20.57
C LEU A 362 -61.03 -6.22 21.35
N ARG A 363 -62.00 -7.01 21.80
CA ARG A 363 -61.75 -8.30 22.47
C ARG A 363 -60.98 -9.26 21.57
N ARG A 364 -61.45 -9.48 20.32
CA ARG A 364 -60.75 -10.32 19.33
C ARG A 364 -59.32 -9.85 19.08
N ARG A 365 -59.11 -8.52 18.98
CA ARG A 365 -57.79 -7.95 18.74
C ARG A 365 -56.86 -8.10 19.94
N ILE A 366 -57.37 -7.98 21.16
CA ILE A 366 -56.62 -8.24 22.39
C ILE A 366 -56.22 -9.72 22.49
N ASP A 367 -57.10 -10.64 22.12
CA ASP A 367 -56.81 -12.09 22.10
C ASP A 367 -55.71 -12.43 21.09
N GLN A 368 -55.80 -11.85 19.89
CA GLN A 368 -54.76 -11.90 18.86
C GLN A 368 -53.38 -11.43 19.38
N LEU A 369 -53.31 -10.24 19.97
CA LEU A 369 -52.06 -9.72 20.52
C LEU A 369 -51.55 -10.58 21.67
N SER A 370 -52.45 -11.11 22.52
CA SER A 370 -52.11 -12.00 23.62
C SER A 370 -51.51 -13.33 23.16
N ALA A 371 -51.99 -13.86 22.02
CA ALA A 371 -51.42 -15.05 21.40
C ALA A 371 -50.00 -14.80 20.86
N LEU A 372 -49.76 -13.66 20.19
CA LEU A 372 -48.44 -13.30 19.66
C LEU A 372 -47.36 -13.16 20.74
N ILE A 373 -47.73 -12.67 21.92
CA ILE A 373 -46.81 -12.49 23.06
C ILE A 373 -46.79 -13.72 23.99
N SER A 374 -47.47 -14.82 23.63
CA SER A 374 -47.46 -16.03 24.44
C SER A 374 -46.08 -16.71 24.43
N PRO A 375 -45.64 -17.33 25.54
CA PRO A 375 -44.33 -18.00 25.60
C PRO A 375 -44.09 -19.02 24.48
N ALA A 376 -45.13 -19.74 24.06
CA ALA A 376 -45.06 -20.70 22.96
C ALA A 376 -44.77 -20.03 21.61
N PHE A 377 -45.52 -18.99 21.24
CA PHE A 377 -45.30 -18.27 19.98
C PHE A 377 -44.02 -17.45 19.98
N LEU A 378 -43.61 -16.91 21.13
CA LEU A 378 -42.32 -16.23 21.26
C LEU A 378 -41.15 -17.20 21.04
N ASN A 379 -41.19 -18.40 21.61
CA ASN A 379 -40.15 -19.40 21.42
C ASN A 379 -40.04 -19.83 19.94
N ILE A 380 -41.17 -20.10 19.27
CA ILE A 380 -41.18 -20.47 17.85
C ILE A 380 -40.72 -19.29 16.98
N SER A 381 -41.18 -18.07 17.27
CA SER A 381 -40.78 -16.87 16.52
C SER A 381 -39.30 -16.54 16.71
N ALA A 382 -38.74 -16.73 17.91
CA ALA A 382 -37.30 -16.57 18.15
C ALA A 382 -36.47 -17.59 17.35
N ARG A 383 -36.89 -18.86 17.33
CA ARG A 383 -36.23 -19.91 16.52
C ARG A 383 -36.32 -19.62 15.03
N ALA A 384 -37.49 -19.21 14.55
CA ALA A 384 -37.70 -18.83 13.15
C ALA A 384 -36.85 -17.61 12.75
N ALA A 385 -36.75 -16.62 13.64
CA ALA A 385 -35.91 -15.44 13.46
C ALA A 385 -34.41 -15.71 13.74
N LYS A 386 -34.02 -16.95 14.07
CA LYS A 386 -32.66 -17.34 14.46
C LYS A 386 -32.07 -16.48 15.58
N VAL A 387 -32.90 -16.07 16.53
CA VAL A 387 -32.48 -15.36 17.74
C VAL A 387 -32.00 -16.41 18.76
N GLU A 388 -30.69 -16.50 18.94
CA GLU A 388 -30.06 -17.45 19.85
C GLU A 388 -29.85 -16.80 21.23
N PHE A 389 -30.61 -17.22 22.24
CA PHE A 389 -30.50 -16.71 23.63
C PHE A 389 -29.52 -17.50 24.50
N ALA A 390 -29.11 -18.70 24.08
CA ALA A 390 -28.11 -19.49 24.79
C ALA A 390 -26.71 -18.88 24.62
N GLU A 391 -25.91 -18.91 25.69
CA GLU A 391 -24.47 -18.69 25.57
C GLU A 391 -23.85 -19.90 24.88
N ARG A 392 -23.10 -19.68 23.79
CA ARG A 392 -22.41 -20.78 23.13
C ARG A 392 -21.31 -21.33 24.05
N PRO A 393 -21.12 -22.67 24.09
CA PRO A 393 -20.00 -23.26 24.79
C PRO A 393 -18.68 -22.73 24.21
N LYS A 394 -17.69 -22.49 25.07
CA LYS A 394 -16.35 -22.03 24.67
C LYS A 394 -15.77 -23.00 23.64
N GLY A 395 -15.46 -22.50 22.44
CA GLY A 395 -14.73 -23.25 21.40
C GLY A 395 -15.48 -23.58 20.11
N THR A 396 -16.78 -23.25 19.98
CA THR A 396 -17.48 -23.39 18.69
C THR A 396 -17.05 -22.29 17.71
N GLY A 397 -16.63 -22.66 16.50
CA GLY A 397 -16.27 -21.72 15.44
C GLY A 397 -17.36 -20.67 15.20
N ILE A 398 -16.94 -19.45 14.91
CA ILE A 398 -17.83 -18.36 14.54
C ILE A 398 -17.94 -18.39 13.03
N ASP A 399 -19.17 -18.54 12.54
CA ASP A 399 -19.48 -18.33 11.14
C ASP A 399 -19.79 -16.82 10.98
N PRO A 400 -18.91 -16.05 10.33
CA PRO A 400 -19.11 -14.61 10.15
C PRO A 400 -20.22 -14.28 9.14
N TYR A 401 -20.80 -15.28 8.46
CA TYR A 401 -21.81 -15.09 7.42
C TYR A 401 -23.22 -15.52 7.82
N VAL A 402 -23.50 -15.63 9.13
CA VAL A 402 -24.86 -15.98 9.58
C VAL A 402 -25.82 -14.85 9.21
N TYR A 403 -26.63 -15.10 8.18
CA TYR A 403 -27.76 -14.23 7.85
C TYR A 403 -28.75 -14.24 9.01
N HIS A 404 -28.94 -13.07 9.62
CA HIS A 404 -29.98 -12.82 10.60
C HIS A 404 -31.26 -12.38 9.86
N PRO A 405 -32.28 -13.25 9.74
CA PRO A 405 -33.54 -12.86 9.13
C PRO A 405 -34.22 -11.77 9.97
N PRO A 406 -35.04 -10.89 9.38
CA PRO A 406 -35.69 -9.82 10.11
C PRO A 406 -36.56 -10.37 11.25
N VAL A 407 -36.48 -9.72 12.40
CA VAL A 407 -37.33 -10.02 13.55
C VAL A 407 -38.79 -9.74 13.20
N SER A 408 -39.63 -10.78 13.22
CA SER A 408 -41.08 -10.61 13.13
C SER A 408 -41.79 -11.61 14.05
N LEU A 409 -42.77 -11.13 14.82
CA LEU A 409 -43.65 -11.97 15.60
C LEU A 409 -44.77 -12.50 14.70
N GLN A 410 -44.97 -13.81 14.69
CA GLN A 410 -45.90 -14.49 13.78
C GLN A 410 -46.90 -15.34 14.56
N TYR A 411 -48.09 -15.53 13.98
CA TYR A 411 -49.03 -16.53 14.47
C TYR A 411 -48.60 -17.90 13.95
N TRP A 412 -48.71 -18.92 14.80
CA TRP A 412 -48.29 -20.27 14.46
C TRP A 412 -49.44 -21.25 14.64
N SER A 413 -49.60 -22.16 13.68
CA SER A 413 -50.31 -23.42 13.85
C SER A 413 -49.29 -24.47 14.29
N ILE A 414 -49.54 -25.12 15.42
CA ILE A 414 -48.69 -26.19 15.95
C ILE A 414 -49.42 -27.51 15.72
N ASP A 415 -48.82 -28.41 14.94
CA ASP A 415 -49.27 -29.79 14.80
C ASP A 415 -48.49 -30.65 15.79
N ASP A 416 -49.12 -30.93 16.93
CA ASP A 416 -48.50 -31.71 18.02
C ASP A 416 -48.23 -33.18 17.61
N ALA A 417 -48.96 -33.71 16.63
CA ALA A 417 -48.76 -35.08 16.14
C ALA A 417 -47.57 -35.19 15.19
N ALA A 418 -47.34 -34.16 14.37
CA ALA A 418 -46.21 -34.09 13.44
C ALA A 418 -44.96 -33.38 14.03
N GLY A 419 -45.11 -32.71 15.18
CA GLY A 419 -44.06 -31.87 15.78
C GLY A 419 -43.66 -30.67 14.92
N GLN A 420 -44.55 -30.20 14.03
CA GLN A 420 -44.27 -29.13 13.07
C GLN A 420 -45.05 -27.87 13.40
N ALA A 421 -44.38 -26.71 13.38
CA ALA A 421 -45.02 -25.40 13.47
C ALA A 421 -45.00 -24.71 12.10
N ARG A 422 -46.13 -24.15 11.67
CA ARG A 422 -46.26 -23.36 10.43
C ARG A 422 -46.84 -21.99 10.73
N SER A 423 -46.30 -20.95 10.12
CA SER A 423 -46.84 -19.61 10.30
C SER A 423 -48.17 -19.48 9.55
N ILE A 424 -49.12 -18.78 10.16
CA ILE A 424 -50.47 -18.58 9.62
C ILE A 424 -50.86 -17.10 9.70
N SER A 425 -51.85 -16.69 8.90
CA SER A 425 -52.36 -15.34 8.96
C SER A 425 -53.19 -15.10 10.23
N ALA A 426 -53.34 -13.82 10.61
CA ALA A 426 -54.16 -13.44 11.74
C ALA A 426 -55.65 -13.87 11.58
N LEU A 427 -56.13 -13.88 10.33
CA LEU A 427 -57.48 -14.34 9.98
C LEU A 427 -57.62 -15.86 10.08
N GLN A 428 -56.63 -16.62 9.61
CA GLN A 428 -56.60 -18.08 9.77
C GLN A 428 -56.53 -18.48 11.24
N TRP A 429 -55.74 -17.77 12.04
CA TRP A 429 -55.64 -18.01 13.49
C TRP A 429 -56.99 -17.80 14.18
N ILE A 430 -57.71 -16.71 13.86
CA ILE A 430 -59.07 -16.46 14.38
C ILE A 430 -60.05 -17.55 13.93
N LYS A 431 -60.04 -17.92 12.64
CA LYS A 431 -60.92 -18.97 12.08
C LYS A 431 -60.72 -20.30 12.83
N ASN A 432 -59.47 -20.70 13.03
CA ASN A 432 -59.14 -21.94 13.75
C ASN A 432 -59.53 -21.88 15.23
N GLY A 433 -59.52 -20.69 15.84
CA GLY A 433 -59.91 -20.47 17.24
C GLY A 433 -61.42 -20.30 17.47
N GLY A 434 -62.25 -20.30 16.42
CA GLY A 434 -63.70 -20.09 16.55
C GLY A 434 -64.10 -18.69 17.03
N LEU A 435 -63.24 -17.69 16.84
CA LEU A 435 -63.42 -16.32 17.36
C LEU A 435 -64.16 -15.39 16.39
N LEU A 436 -64.61 -15.88 15.23
CA LEU A 436 -65.48 -15.17 14.27
C LEU A 436 -66.94 -15.51 14.54
N SER A 437 -67.84 -14.52 14.49
CA SER A 437 -69.27 -14.79 14.54
C SER A 437 -69.72 -15.44 13.23
N SER A 438 -70.77 -16.26 13.28
CA SER A 438 -71.34 -16.96 12.12
C SER A 438 -71.83 -16.04 10.99
N ALA A 439 -71.95 -14.72 11.23
CA ALA A 439 -72.36 -13.74 10.24
C ALA A 439 -71.21 -13.22 9.34
N GLU A 440 -69.95 -13.34 9.78
CA GLU A 440 -68.76 -12.90 9.00
C GLU A 440 -68.08 -14.07 8.25
N ASN A 441 -68.62 -15.30 8.36
CA ASN A 441 -68.07 -16.52 7.77
C ASN A 441 -68.52 -16.75 6.31
N ASP A 442 -69.17 -15.77 5.70
CA ASP A 442 -69.70 -15.86 4.34
C ASP A 442 -68.56 -15.75 3.32
N GLU A 443 -67.98 -16.90 2.99
CA GLU A 443 -67.18 -17.07 1.77
C GLU A 443 -68.12 -16.81 0.59
N ARG A 444 -67.99 -15.63 -0.04
CA ARG A 444 -68.52 -15.45 -1.40
C ARG A 444 -67.87 -16.51 -2.30
N PRO A 445 -68.64 -17.42 -2.92
CA PRO A 445 -68.14 -18.24 -3.99
C PRO A 445 -68.02 -17.38 -5.26
N ASP A 446 -66.84 -17.44 -5.85
CA ASP A 446 -66.35 -16.93 -7.16
C ASP A 446 -66.45 -15.43 -7.49
#